data_AF-M5Q2C5-F1
#
_entry.id   AF-M5Q2C5-F1
#
_cell.length_a   1.000
_cell.length_b   1.000
_cell.length_c   1.000
_cell.angle_alpha   90.00
_cell.angle_beta   90.00
_cell.angle_gamma   90.00
#
_symmetry.space_group_name_H-M   'P 1'
#
loop_
_entity.id
_entity.type
_entity.pdbx_description
1 polymer ?
#
loop_
_entity_poly.entity_id
_entity_poly.type
_entity_poly.pdbx_seq_one_letter_code
_entity_poly.pdbx_strand_id
1 'polypeptide(L)'
;MRTSLFPWLPVVILSALFLSGGPAAIAATNAPKTLAAYTLGQDISAAAEYLDMNSAQTIWNQEWFKQVEVKNLPGFRNGYLIYGNCNMPGKILRIKLKYDDSNLAFFERLQKILQDRYGRGEWRGDPFGTLHSWKWGFTDERGDSISVILQHYSGADTSYTEGNSIRLANRSALTREKACGEAREKDEGRQQDKGKVPSFDWYLPK
;
A
#
# COMPACT_ATOMS: atom_id res chain seq x y z
N MET A 1 77.90 -16.55 -29.32
CA MET A 1 78.78 -16.97 -28.21
C MET A 1 78.40 -16.20 -26.96
N ARG A 2 78.03 -16.92 -25.88
CA ARG A 2 78.07 -16.53 -24.44
C ARG A 2 77.28 -15.28 -23.96
N THR A 3 76.21 -15.52 -23.19
CA THR A 3 76.03 -15.22 -21.72
C THR A 3 75.86 -13.74 -21.40
N SER A 4 74.83 -13.25 -20.68
CA SER A 4 74.38 -13.61 -19.31
C SER A 4 73.01 -12.96 -19.03
N LEU A 5 71.97 -13.69 -18.61
CA LEU A 5 71.50 -13.81 -17.21
C LEU A 5 71.34 -12.47 -16.46
N PHE A 6 70.09 -12.01 -16.30
CA PHE A 6 69.66 -11.04 -15.27
C PHE A 6 68.36 -11.55 -14.63
N PRO A 7 68.29 -11.71 -13.29
CA PRO A 7 67.14 -12.28 -12.60
C PRO A 7 66.17 -11.22 -12.06
N TRP A 8 64.89 -11.59 -12.08
CA TRP A 8 63.82 -11.34 -11.09
C TRP A 8 63.57 -9.93 -10.53
N LEU A 9 62.39 -9.38 -10.89
CA LEU A 9 61.39 -8.88 -9.92
C LEU A 9 60.05 -8.64 -10.65
N PRO A 10 58.99 -9.44 -10.42
CA PRO A 10 57.65 -9.07 -10.83
C PRO A 10 57.06 -8.11 -9.78
N VAL A 11 56.86 -6.86 -10.18
CA VAL A 11 56.05 -5.89 -9.42
C VAL A 11 54.59 -6.33 -9.51
N VAL A 12 54.10 -6.96 -8.45
CA VAL A 12 52.68 -7.28 -8.27
C VAL A 12 51.95 -5.98 -7.92
N ILE A 13 51.30 -5.35 -8.90
CA ILE A 13 50.39 -4.23 -8.65
C ILE A 13 49.02 -4.83 -8.27
N LEU A 14 48.80 -4.90 -6.96
CA LEU A 14 47.53 -5.23 -6.33
C LEU A 14 46.62 -3.98 -6.38
N SER A 15 45.94 -3.75 -7.49
CA SER A 15 44.93 -2.68 -7.59
C SER A 15 43.59 -3.20 -7.07
N ALA A 16 43.26 -2.73 -5.86
CA ALA A 16 42.07 -3.04 -5.11
C ALA A 16 40.78 -2.82 -5.93
N LEU A 17 40.02 -3.90 -6.10
CA LEU A 17 38.59 -3.84 -6.38
C LEU A 17 37.91 -3.07 -5.22
N PHE A 18 37.63 -1.80 -5.43
CA PHE A 18 36.61 -1.09 -4.66
C PHE A 18 35.24 -1.69 -5.02
N LEU A 19 34.89 -2.81 -4.38
CA LEU A 19 33.49 -3.17 -4.17
C LEU A 19 32.91 -2.08 -3.26
N SER A 20 32.42 -1.01 -3.87
CA SER A 20 31.49 -0.08 -3.24
C SER A 20 30.26 -0.89 -2.83
N GLY A 21 30.28 -1.34 -1.56
CA GLY A 21 29.10 -1.79 -0.85
C GLY A 21 28.09 -0.65 -0.86
N GLY A 22 27.16 -0.71 -1.82
CA GLY A 22 25.93 0.05 -1.72
C GLY A 22 25.24 -0.31 -0.40
N PRO A 23 24.52 0.63 0.22
CA PRO A 23 23.79 0.33 1.45
C PRO A 23 22.88 -0.86 1.17
N ALA A 24 23.17 -1.99 1.82
CA ALA A 24 22.20 -3.05 1.96
C ALA A 24 21.01 -2.39 2.67
N ALA A 25 19.95 -2.11 1.92
CA ALA A 25 18.67 -1.79 2.52
C ALA A 25 18.41 -2.92 3.50
N ILE A 26 18.45 -2.61 4.79
CA ILE A 26 18.01 -3.51 5.84
C ILE A 26 16.55 -3.77 5.50
N ALA A 27 16.29 -4.87 4.79
CA ALA A 27 14.96 -5.37 4.55
C ALA A 27 14.41 -5.65 5.94
N ALA A 28 13.48 -4.79 6.37
CA ALA A 28 12.82 -4.92 7.65
C ALA A 28 12.23 -6.33 7.72
N THR A 29 12.79 -7.18 8.58
CA THR A 29 12.56 -8.63 8.59
C THR A 29 11.15 -9.01 9.03
N ASN A 30 10.27 -8.05 9.32
CA ASN A 30 8.85 -8.28 9.63
C ASN A 30 8.00 -7.11 9.11
N ALA A 31 7.49 -7.23 7.88
CA ALA A 31 6.49 -6.29 7.37
C ALA A 31 5.26 -6.28 8.31
N PRO A 32 4.72 -5.11 8.70
CA PRO A 32 3.55 -5.08 9.57
C PRO A 32 2.33 -5.68 8.87
N LYS A 33 1.72 -6.70 9.46
CA LYS A 33 0.53 -7.37 8.90
C LYS A 33 -0.75 -7.10 9.66
N THR A 34 -0.64 -6.59 10.89
CA THR A 34 -1.77 -6.40 11.79
C THR A 34 -1.97 -4.93 12.12
N LEU A 35 -3.23 -4.50 12.18
CA LEU A 35 -3.65 -3.19 12.64
C LEU A 35 -4.93 -3.36 13.45
N ALA A 36 -4.88 -2.94 14.73
CA ALA A 36 -5.92 -3.22 15.71
C ALA A 36 -6.26 -4.72 15.77
N ALA A 37 -7.52 -5.11 15.52
CA ALA A 37 -7.99 -6.49 15.57
C ALA A 37 -7.87 -7.24 14.23
N TYR A 38 -7.28 -6.65 13.19
CA TYR A 38 -7.31 -7.18 11.82
C TYR A 38 -5.93 -7.52 11.30
N THR A 39 -5.80 -8.67 10.62
CA THR A 39 -4.54 -9.12 10.01
C THR A 39 -4.70 -9.33 8.50
N LEU A 40 -3.75 -8.81 7.71
CA LEU A 40 -3.70 -9.02 6.26
C LEU A 40 -3.57 -10.51 5.94
N GLY A 41 -4.37 -11.00 4.99
CA GLY A 41 -4.42 -12.39 4.57
C GLY A 41 -5.27 -13.30 5.47
N GLN A 42 -5.72 -12.82 6.62
CA GLN A 42 -6.69 -13.53 7.45
C GLN A 42 -8.03 -13.63 6.72
N ASP A 43 -8.78 -14.69 7.01
CA ASP A 43 -10.15 -14.83 6.53
C ASP A 43 -11.08 -13.80 7.18
N ILE A 44 -11.95 -13.19 6.37
CA ILE A 44 -12.89 -12.16 6.84
C ILE A 44 -13.83 -12.70 7.92
N SER A 45 -14.19 -13.98 7.86
CA SER A 45 -15.05 -14.63 8.86
C SER A 45 -14.43 -14.62 10.25
N ALA A 46 -13.11 -14.72 10.36
CA ALA A 46 -12.40 -14.69 11.63
C ALA A 46 -12.35 -13.29 12.27
N ALA A 47 -12.78 -12.25 11.56
CA ALA A 47 -12.92 -10.89 12.08
C ALA A 47 -14.39 -10.44 12.21
N ALA A 48 -15.36 -11.33 11.94
CA ALA A 48 -16.78 -10.97 11.83
C ALA A 48 -17.37 -10.34 13.09
N GLU A 49 -16.84 -10.65 14.28
CA GLU A 49 -17.25 -10.02 15.53
C GLU A 49 -17.08 -8.49 15.48
N TYR A 50 -15.99 -8.01 14.86
CA TYR A 50 -15.63 -6.59 14.77
C TYR A 50 -16.05 -5.92 13.45
N LEU A 51 -16.85 -6.60 12.62
CA LEU A 51 -17.28 -6.12 11.30
C LEU A 51 -18.79 -6.12 11.19
N ASP A 52 -19.33 -5.10 10.53
CA ASP A 52 -20.74 -5.12 10.13
C ASP A 52 -20.89 -5.90 8.83
N MET A 53 -21.04 -7.22 8.94
CA MET A 53 -21.14 -8.10 7.77
C MET A 53 -22.36 -7.79 6.88
N ASN A 54 -23.37 -7.08 7.37
CA ASN A 54 -24.51 -6.65 6.56
C ASN A 54 -24.18 -5.48 5.63
N SER A 55 -23.11 -4.72 5.94
CA SER A 55 -22.59 -3.63 5.08
C SER A 55 -21.74 -4.14 3.91
N ALA A 56 -21.46 -5.44 3.84
CA ALA A 56 -20.54 -6.01 2.88
C ALA A 56 -21.05 -5.85 1.44
N GLN A 57 -20.32 -5.11 0.63
CA GLN A 57 -20.71 -4.80 -0.75
C GLN A 57 -19.53 -4.90 -1.71
N THR A 58 -19.83 -5.22 -2.96
CA THR A 58 -18.85 -5.18 -4.04
C THR A 58 -18.49 -3.73 -4.35
N ILE A 59 -17.21 -3.45 -4.58
CA ILE A 59 -16.78 -2.09 -4.93
C ILE A 59 -17.17 -1.81 -6.39
N TRP A 60 -17.83 -0.67 -6.63
CA TRP A 60 -18.23 -0.27 -7.97
C TRP A 60 -17.03 -0.20 -8.93
N ASN A 61 -17.18 -0.78 -10.12
CA ASN A 61 -16.13 -0.95 -11.15
C ASN A 61 -14.88 -1.71 -10.69
N GLN A 62 -14.96 -2.45 -9.57
CA GLN A 62 -13.88 -3.30 -9.06
C GLN A 62 -14.48 -4.58 -8.47
N GLU A 63 -15.19 -5.36 -9.27
CA GLU A 63 -16.01 -6.49 -8.80
C GLU A 63 -15.21 -7.61 -8.11
N TRP A 64 -13.90 -7.64 -8.32
CA TRP A 64 -12.95 -8.53 -7.64
C TRP A 64 -12.65 -8.13 -6.19
N PHE A 65 -13.18 -7.00 -5.72
CA PHE A 65 -13.09 -6.58 -4.32
C PHE A 65 -14.46 -6.48 -3.67
N LYS A 66 -14.52 -6.87 -2.40
CA LYS A 66 -15.60 -6.50 -1.50
C LYS A 66 -15.08 -5.59 -0.40
N GLN A 67 -15.92 -4.64 -0.01
CA GLN A 67 -15.70 -3.75 1.11
C GLN A 67 -16.68 -4.08 2.22
N VAL A 68 -16.24 -4.02 3.47
CA VAL A 68 -17.09 -4.18 4.65
C VAL A 68 -16.70 -3.17 5.71
N GLU A 69 -17.69 -2.60 6.39
CA GLU A 69 -17.48 -1.60 7.43
C GLU A 69 -17.04 -2.26 8.75
N VAL A 70 -16.22 -1.52 9.48
CA VAL A 70 -15.76 -1.87 10.82
C VAL A 70 -16.82 -1.39 11.82
N LYS A 71 -17.15 -2.25 12.80
CA LYS A 71 -17.98 -1.85 13.95
C LYS A 71 -17.22 -0.87 14.86
N ASN A 72 -17.88 -0.39 15.92
CA ASN A 72 -17.24 0.44 16.94
C ASN A 72 -15.96 -0.22 17.47
N LEU A 73 -14.83 0.46 17.30
CA LEU A 73 -13.51 -0.01 17.67
C LEU A 73 -12.82 1.08 18.51
N PRO A 74 -12.32 0.78 19.72
CA PRO A 74 -11.76 1.80 20.59
C PRO A 74 -10.64 2.62 19.93
N GLY A 75 -10.78 3.95 19.98
CA GLY A 75 -9.83 4.91 19.40
C GLY A 75 -10.01 5.17 17.90
N PHE A 76 -11.03 4.58 17.28
CA PHE A 76 -11.35 4.74 15.88
C PHE A 76 -12.81 5.15 15.67
N ARG A 77 -12.99 6.21 14.87
CA ARG A 77 -14.31 6.76 14.54
C ARG A 77 -15.09 5.84 13.63
N ASN A 78 -14.42 5.33 12.60
CA ASN A 78 -14.96 4.39 11.62
C ASN A 78 -13.81 3.78 10.81
N GLY A 79 -14.15 2.86 9.92
CA GLY A 79 -13.18 2.24 9.03
C GLY A 79 -13.84 1.23 8.11
N TYR A 80 -13.06 0.69 7.19
CA TYR A 80 -13.48 -0.40 6.34
C TYR A 80 -12.31 -1.32 6.02
N LEU A 81 -12.66 -2.57 5.71
CA LEU A 81 -11.74 -3.55 5.14
C LEU A 81 -12.06 -3.75 3.67
N ILE A 82 -11.04 -4.03 2.86
CA ILE A 82 -11.21 -4.60 1.53
C ILE A 82 -10.71 -6.04 1.57
N TYR A 83 -11.51 -6.97 1.07
CA TYR A 83 -11.17 -8.37 0.94
C TYR A 83 -11.42 -8.89 -0.49
N GLY A 84 -10.76 -9.99 -0.83
CA GLY A 84 -10.82 -10.57 -2.17
C GLY A 84 -12.18 -11.20 -2.51
N ASN A 85 -12.51 -11.21 -3.81
CA ASN A 85 -13.71 -11.79 -4.40
C ASN A 85 -13.43 -12.54 -5.74
N CYS A 86 -12.15 -12.79 -6.05
CA CYS A 86 -11.64 -13.44 -7.26
C CYS A 86 -10.43 -14.35 -6.97
N ASN A 87 -9.23 -13.80 -6.78
CA ASN A 87 -7.99 -14.59 -6.64
C ASN A 87 -7.81 -15.13 -5.21
N MET A 88 -8.17 -14.33 -4.20
CA MET A 88 -8.15 -14.74 -2.79
C MET A 88 -9.50 -14.46 -2.12
N PRO A 89 -10.58 -15.17 -2.48
CA PRO A 89 -11.91 -14.93 -1.93
C PRO A 89 -11.90 -14.96 -0.39
N GLY A 90 -12.51 -13.93 0.21
CA GLY A 90 -12.64 -13.82 1.66
C GLY A 90 -11.39 -13.39 2.42
N LYS A 91 -10.23 -13.21 1.76
CA LYS A 91 -8.99 -12.80 2.46
C LYS A 91 -8.87 -11.28 2.57
N ILE A 92 -8.53 -10.77 3.75
CA ILE A 92 -8.35 -9.33 4.00
C ILE A 92 -7.11 -8.84 3.25
N LEU A 93 -7.28 -7.86 2.36
CA LEU A 93 -6.21 -7.31 1.52
C LEU A 93 -5.83 -5.88 1.90
N ARG A 94 -6.75 -5.14 2.53
CA ARG A 94 -6.54 -3.76 3.01
C ARG A 94 -7.39 -3.50 4.24
N ILE A 95 -6.78 -2.79 5.19
CA ILE A 95 -7.42 -2.25 6.38
C ILE A 95 -7.28 -0.72 6.29
N LYS A 96 -8.38 0.02 6.38
CA LYS A 96 -8.36 1.49 6.50
C LYS A 96 -9.18 1.89 7.71
N LEU A 97 -8.54 2.53 8.69
CA LEU A 97 -9.19 3.01 9.90
C LEU A 97 -9.01 4.51 10.04
N LYS A 98 -10.05 5.20 10.51
CA LYS A 98 -10.06 6.61 10.86
C LYS A 98 -10.00 6.75 12.37
N TYR A 99 -9.07 7.53 12.88
CA TYR A 99 -8.94 7.77 14.32
C TYR A 99 -10.06 8.69 14.83
N ASP A 100 -10.41 8.53 16.10
CA ASP A 100 -11.36 9.44 16.77
C ASP A 100 -10.81 10.86 16.88
N ASP A 101 -9.53 10.98 17.26
CA ASP A 101 -8.79 12.23 17.33
C ASP A 101 -8.39 12.68 15.93
N SER A 102 -9.00 13.75 15.45
CA SER A 102 -8.76 14.36 14.13
C SER A 102 -7.66 15.42 14.13
N ASN A 103 -7.07 15.76 15.27
CA ASN A 103 -6.13 16.87 15.38
C ASN A 103 -4.79 16.57 14.70
N LEU A 104 -4.18 17.61 14.10
CA LEU A 104 -2.85 17.49 13.47
C LEU A 104 -1.77 17.07 14.48
N ALA A 105 -1.82 17.57 15.72
CA ALA A 105 -0.87 17.19 16.76
C ALA A 105 -0.90 15.68 17.09
N PHE A 106 -2.08 15.03 16.98
CA PHE A 106 -2.19 13.59 17.13
C PHE A 106 -1.53 12.85 15.96
N PHE A 107 -1.74 13.33 14.73
CA PHE A 107 -1.07 12.82 13.54
C PHE A 107 0.46 12.92 13.65
N GLU A 108 1.00 14.07 14.07
CA GLU A 108 2.44 14.27 14.21
C GLU A 108 3.05 13.31 15.24
N ARG A 109 2.35 13.05 16.36
CA ARG A 109 2.76 12.04 17.34
C ARG A 109 2.79 10.64 16.73
N LEU A 110 1.74 10.23 16.02
CA LEU A 110 1.71 8.93 15.34
C LEU A 110 2.81 8.81 14.28
N GLN A 111 3.01 9.87 13.49
CA GLN A 111 4.05 9.93 12.49
C GLN A 111 5.42 9.72 13.14
N LYS A 112 5.72 10.42 14.24
CA LYS A 112 6.99 10.25 14.97
C LYS A 112 7.18 8.81 15.44
N ILE A 113 6.16 8.20 16.05
CA ILE A 113 6.21 6.80 16.51
C ILE A 113 6.48 5.84 15.33
N LEU A 114 5.81 6.04 14.19
CA LEU A 114 6.03 5.23 12.99
C LEU A 114 7.42 5.44 12.38
N GLN A 115 7.94 6.67 12.41
CA GLN A 115 9.29 6.98 11.97
C GLN A 115 10.34 6.34 12.87
N ASP A 116 10.16 6.41 14.19
CA ASP A 116 11.06 5.78 15.15
C ASP A 116 11.04 4.23 15.00
N ARG A 117 9.90 3.66 14.61
CA ARG A 117 9.74 2.21 14.42
C ARG A 117 10.23 1.68 13.07
N TYR A 118 9.95 2.39 11.98
CA TYR A 118 10.16 1.89 10.61
C TYR A 118 11.17 2.72 9.81
N GLY A 119 11.76 3.75 10.42
CA GLY A 119 12.59 4.72 9.73
C GLY A 119 11.77 5.75 8.95
N ARG A 120 12.48 6.57 8.17
CA ARG A 120 11.88 7.69 7.42
C ARG A 120 10.94 7.18 6.32
N GLY A 121 9.67 7.52 6.45
CA GLY A 121 8.68 7.29 5.40
C GLY A 121 8.84 8.26 4.22
N GLU A 122 8.17 7.93 3.13
CA GLU A 122 8.05 8.77 1.92
C GLU A 122 6.92 9.78 2.11
N TRP A 123 7.20 11.07 1.94
CA TRP A 123 6.17 12.11 1.95
C TRP A 123 5.32 12.05 0.67
N ARG A 124 4.00 12.15 0.83
CA ARG A 124 2.97 12.06 -0.22
C ARG A 124 1.87 13.11 -0.04
N GLY A 125 2.11 14.13 0.78
CA GLY A 125 1.16 15.22 0.98
C GLY A 125 1.09 16.18 -0.19
N ASP A 126 0.16 17.12 -0.11
CA ASP A 126 0.03 18.21 -1.08
C ASP A 126 0.96 19.39 -0.71
N PRO A 127 1.23 20.31 -1.65
CA PRO A 127 2.05 21.50 -1.37
C PRO A 127 1.32 22.59 -0.58
N PHE A 128 0.00 22.51 -0.44
CA PHE A 128 -0.83 23.54 0.21
C PHE A 128 -0.99 23.31 1.72
N GLY A 129 -0.54 22.17 2.23
CA GLY A 129 -0.63 21.79 3.64
C GLY A 129 -2.01 21.26 4.05
N THR A 130 -2.93 21.02 3.11
CA THR A 130 -4.27 20.49 3.43
C THR A 130 -4.27 18.97 3.57
N LEU A 131 -3.36 18.28 2.89
CA LEU A 131 -3.17 16.84 2.94
C LEU A 131 -1.75 16.52 3.39
N HIS A 132 -1.62 15.96 4.58
CA HIS A 132 -0.37 15.39 5.07
C HIS A 132 -0.44 13.87 4.89
N SER A 133 0.52 13.28 4.19
CA SER A 133 0.51 11.82 3.96
C SER A 133 1.92 11.27 3.99
N TRP A 134 2.14 10.24 4.79
CA TRP A 134 3.41 9.51 4.89
C TRP A 134 3.18 8.05 4.53
N LYS A 135 4.06 7.51 3.70
CA LYS A 135 4.01 6.12 3.23
C LYS A 135 5.27 5.37 3.62
N TRP A 136 5.09 4.19 4.19
CA TRP A 136 6.14 3.20 4.39
C TRP A 136 5.85 1.98 3.51
N GLY A 137 6.90 1.46 2.88
CA GLY A 137 6.85 0.25 2.06
C GLY A 137 7.69 -0.85 2.70
N PHE A 138 7.19 -2.08 2.65
CA PHE A 138 7.84 -3.26 3.17
C PHE A 138 7.69 -4.41 2.19
N THR A 139 8.55 -5.41 2.33
CA THR A 139 8.43 -6.70 1.66
C THR A 139 8.27 -7.76 2.76
N ASP A 140 7.21 -8.57 2.69
CA ASP A 140 7.01 -9.65 3.66
C ASP A 140 7.84 -10.90 3.34
N GLU A 141 7.82 -11.91 4.21
CA GLU A 141 8.57 -13.15 4.03
C GLU A 141 8.18 -13.96 2.77
N ARG A 142 7.05 -13.65 2.13
CA ARG A 142 6.61 -14.26 0.87
C ARG A 142 6.96 -13.43 -0.36
N GLY A 143 7.67 -12.31 -0.17
CA GLY A 143 7.98 -11.35 -1.23
C GLY A 143 6.80 -10.43 -1.60
N ASP A 144 5.71 -10.42 -0.83
CA ASP A 144 4.59 -9.49 -1.07
C ASP A 144 4.96 -8.07 -0.62
N SER A 145 4.59 -7.08 -1.43
CA SER A 145 4.73 -5.67 -1.08
C SER A 145 3.61 -5.27 -0.11
N ILE A 146 4.00 -4.83 1.08
CA ILE A 146 3.11 -4.30 2.11
C ILE A 146 3.31 -2.79 2.20
N SER A 147 2.23 -2.03 2.43
CA SER A 147 2.31 -0.58 2.63
C SER A 147 1.54 -0.12 3.84
N VAL A 148 2.14 0.76 4.63
CA VAL A 148 1.47 1.57 5.67
C VAL A 148 1.38 3.00 5.18
N ILE A 149 0.22 3.62 5.27
CA ILE A 149 0.01 5.03 4.94
C ILE A 149 -0.71 5.71 6.09
N LEU A 150 -0.08 6.72 6.68
CA LEU A 150 -0.69 7.62 7.65
C LEU A 150 -1.08 8.91 6.94
N GLN A 151 -2.31 9.37 7.12
CA GLN A 151 -2.84 10.55 6.45
C GLN A 151 -3.58 11.46 7.43
N HIS A 152 -3.39 12.76 7.29
CA HIS A 152 -4.23 13.82 7.86
C HIS A 152 -4.77 14.69 6.73
N TYR A 153 -6.06 15.02 6.77
CA TYR A 153 -6.67 15.95 5.83
C TYR A 153 -7.53 16.99 6.57
N SER A 154 -7.34 18.27 6.24
CA SER A 154 -8.00 19.42 6.90
C SER A 154 -8.66 20.38 5.91
N GLY A 155 -8.79 20.01 4.63
CA GLY A 155 -9.42 20.84 3.62
C GLY A 155 -10.95 20.77 3.60
N ALA A 156 -11.58 21.66 2.84
CA ALA A 156 -13.04 21.77 2.72
C ALA A 156 -13.65 20.86 1.63
N ASP A 157 -12.83 20.22 0.79
CA ASP A 157 -13.32 19.27 -0.22
C ASP A 157 -13.87 18.00 0.46
N THR A 158 -15.16 17.74 0.23
CA THR A 158 -15.93 16.63 0.79
C THR A 158 -15.58 15.27 0.16
N SER A 159 -14.80 15.27 -0.92
CA SER A 159 -14.29 14.06 -1.56
C SER A 159 -13.25 13.33 -0.71
N TYR A 160 -12.65 14.02 0.26
CA TYR A 160 -11.68 13.45 1.19
C TYR A 160 -12.29 13.24 2.58
N THR A 161 -11.85 12.17 3.23
CA THR A 161 -12.19 11.95 4.64
C THR A 161 -11.33 12.86 5.52
N GLU A 162 -11.95 13.88 6.12
CA GLU A 162 -11.34 14.80 7.08
C GLU A 162 -10.72 14.08 8.28
N GLY A 163 -9.66 14.62 8.86
CA GLY A 163 -8.99 14.13 10.06
C GLY A 163 -7.95 13.06 9.77
N ASN A 164 -7.69 12.22 10.77
CA ASN A 164 -6.56 11.29 10.77
C ASN A 164 -6.99 9.88 10.36
N SER A 165 -6.23 9.25 9.47
CA SER A 165 -6.45 7.85 9.09
C SER A 165 -5.14 7.10 8.89
N ILE A 166 -5.20 5.79 9.13
CA ILE A 166 -4.12 4.85 8.83
C ILE A 166 -4.64 3.76 7.91
N ARG A 167 -3.82 3.41 6.92
CA ARG A 167 -4.10 2.35 5.96
C ARG A 167 -2.96 1.36 5.94
N LEU A 168 -3.30 0.09 6.10
CA LEU A 168 -2.40 -1.04 5.93
C LEU A 168 -2.89 -1.90 4.76
N ALA A 169 -2.01 -2.27 3.83
CA ALA A 169 -2.41 -3.01 2.63
C ALA A 169 -1.33 -3.98 2.13
N ASN A 170 -1.75 -5.16 1.67
CA ASN A 170 -0.92 -6.03 0.83
C ASN A 170 -1.12 -5.62 -0.64
N ARG A 171 -0.19 -4.83 -1.16
CA ARG A 171 -0.22 -4.29 -2.53
C ARG A 171 -0.13 -5.39 -3.58
N SER A 172 0.72 -6.40 -3.35
CA SER A 172 0.86 -7.53 -4.26
C SER A 172 -0.43 -8.33 -4.37
N ALA A 173 -1.10 -8.61 -3.25
CA ALA A 173 -2.38 -9.32 -3.24
C ALA A 173 -3.49 -8.51 -3.91
N LEU A 174 -3.58 -7.20 -3.67
CA LEU A 174 -4.52 -6.32 -4.37
C LEU A 174 -4.30 -6.33 -5.90
N THR A 175 -3.05 -6.34 -6.35
CA THR A 175 -2.72 -6.42 -7.78
C THR A 175 -3.14 -7.76 -8.38
N ARG A 176 -2.87 -8.89 -7.69
CA ARG A 176 -3.30 -10.22 -8.14
C ARG A 176 -4.83 -10.33 -8.23
N GLU A 177 -5.53 -9.77 -7.25
CA GLU A 177 -6.99 -9.76 -7.22
C GLU A 177 -7.58 -9.01 -8.41
N LYS A 178 -7.01 -7.82 -8.71
CA LYS A 178 -7.37 -7.02 -9.88
C LYS A 178 -7.13 -7.79 -11.18
N ALA A 179 -5.95 -8.38 -11.35
CA ALA A 179 -5.62 -9.14 -12.55
C ALA A 179 -6.59 -10.31 -12.79
N CYS A 180 -7.00 -11.01 -11.73
CA CYS A 180 -8.03 -12.05 -11.80
C CYS A 180 -9.39 -11.49 -12.25
N GLY A 181 -9.82 -10.38 -11.67
CA GLY A 181 -11.09 -9.72 -12.02
C GLY A 181 -11.13 -9.28 -13.48
N GLU A 182 -10.08 -8.59 -13.94
CA GLU A 182 -9.97 -8.12 -15.32
C GLU A 182 -9.90 -9.27 -16.33
N ALA A 183 -9.32 -10.42 -15.96
CA ALA A 183 -9.34 -11.61 -16.80
C ALA A 183 -10.78 -12.16 -16.94
N ARG A 184 -11.50 -12.28 -15.82
CA ARG A 184 -12.89 -12.75 -15.82
C ARG A 184 -13.82 -11.85 -16.64
N GLU A 185 -13.67 -10.53 -16.54
CA GLU A 185 -14.47 -9.58 -17.32
C GLU A 185 -14.26 -9.69 -18.84
N LYS A 186 -13.02 -9.99 -19.26
CA LYS A 186 -12.70 -10.23 -20.67
C LYS A 186 -13.34 -11.52 -21.18
N ASP A 187 -13.26 -12.59 -20.39
CA ASP A 187 -13.84 -13.89 -20.73
C ASP A 187 -15.37 -13.81 -20.83
N GLU A 188 -16.00 -13.00 -19.99
CA GLU A 188 -17.45 -12.75 -20.00
C GLU A 188 -17.92 -11.81 -21.12
N GLY A 189 -17.01 -11.34 -21.99
CA GLY A 189 -17.37 -10.56 -23.17
C GLY A 189 -17.95 -9.18 -22.87
N ARG A 190 -17.69 -8.60 -21.68
CA ARG A 190 -18.22 -7.27 -21.29
C ARG A 190 -17.54 -6.09 -22.01
N GLN A 191 -16.96 -6.29 -23.19
CA GLN A 191 -16.51 -5.19 -24.03
C GLN A 191 -17.72 -4.58 -24.73
N GLN A 192 -18.27 -3.51 -24.12
CA GLN A 192 -19.30 -2.71 -24.75
C GLN A 192 -18.72 -1.94 -25.94
N ASP A 193 -19.35 -2.08 -27.12
CA ASP A 193 -19.14 -1.17 -28.23
C ASP A 193 -19.62 0.23 -27.81
N LYS A 194 -18.70 1.19 -27.74
CA LYS A 194 -18.96 2.54 -27.25
C LYS A 194 -19.48 3.49 -28.33
N GLY A 195 -19.60 3.02 -29.57
CA GLY A 195 -20.04 3.85 -30.71
C GLY A 195 -19.12 5.05 -30.99
N LYS A 196 -19.56 5.94 -31.89
CA LYS A 196 -18.87 7.21 -32.18
C LYS A 196 -19.47 8.34 -31.35
N VAL A 197 -18.62 9.18 -30.76
CA VAL A 197 -19.07 10.39 -30.07
C VAL A 197 -19.56 11.44 -31.08
N PRO A 198 -20.77 12.00 -30.92
CA PRO A 198 -21.38 12.87 -31.95
C PRO A 198 -20.62 14.17 -32.24
N SER A 199 -20.09 14.86 -31.23
CA SER A 199 -19.33 16.12 -31.35
C SER A 199 -18.49 16.38 -30.10
N PHE A 200 -17.57 17.36 -30.15
CA PHE A 200 -16.78 17.73 -28.98
C PHE A 200 -17.63 18.35 -27.85
N ASP A 201 -18.72 19.04 -28.21
CA ASP A 201 -19.68 19.60 -27.26
C ASP A 201 -20.34 18.53 -26.38
N TRP A 202 -20.35 17.26 -26.82
CA TRP A 202 -20.83 16.14 -26.01
C TRP A 202 -20.05 15.97 -24.69
N TYR A 203 -18.79 16.41 -24.64
CA TYR A 203 -17.95 16.33 -23.45
C TYR A 203 -18.11 17.51 -22.50
N LEU A 204 -18.81 18.57 -22.91
CA LEU A 204 -18.85 19.82 -22.16
C LEU A 204 -20.13 19.90 -21.32
N PRO A 205 -20.05 20.32 -20.03
CA PRO A 205 -21.24 20.64 -19.26
C PRO A 205 -21.96 21.83 -19.90
N LYS A 206 -23.29 21.79 -19.93
CA LYS A 206 -24.13 22.87 -20.44
C LYS A 206 -24.63 23.76 -19.31
#